data_AF-A0A2E6KYE7-F1
#
_entry.id   AF-A0A2E6KYE7-F1
#
_cell.length_a   1.000
_cell.length_b   1.000
_cell.length_c   1.000
_cell.angle_alpha   90.00
_cell.angle_beta   90.00
_cell.angle_gamma   90.00
#
_symmetry.space_group_name_H-M   'P 1'
#
loop_
_entity.id
_entity.type
_entity.pdbx_description
1 polymer ?
#
loop_
_entity_poly.entity_id
_entity_poly.type
_entity_poly.pdbx_seq_one_letter_code
_entity_poly.pdbx_strand_id
1 'polypeptide(L)'
;MTKLSYFSRPTNEELNESTNLTDIWHQIARLRYEVFAEELHQYPENDAGKLDDPGEHFIVVMRGEILAGYISINTPNESGFRLAKYFGQEIVDEITEEYSDSLLYEVRGLTVHIDHRGHGIARLLMLGALKFSQLNGADEIIAMGHKSVLPMYEDIGMSILSQFDQTAGDVVFYPMIAPVGMLGTSVEEELRELELENVGAIDDACYHGGASWEASGFDFSRRTELVVADVLDSPFPPCPEVMKVISDNLVSACHESPPTHSEPLIKKIAEVRQIQDQNILVSSGSSSLMFSLMPQLLGSQSRVLVLSPMYGEYLHILTHLIACHVTHFPLYSEDKFAINTEDFVRLARQHDAVIIVNPNSPTGLFHHDLANVVDRILSGDKSQSECKMIWVDETYIDYV
;
A
#
# COMPACT_ATOMS: atom_id res chain seq x y z
N MET A 1 19.76 6.87 -6.58
CA MET A 1 18.43 6.81 -5.95
C MET A 1 18.58 7.00 -4.46
N THR A 2 17.98 8.05 -3.93
CA THR A 2 17.92 8.30 -2.49
C THR A 2 16.63 7.69 -1.98
N LYS A 3 16.69 6.84 -0.96
CA LYS A 3 15.51 6.21 -0.36
C LYS A 3 15.10 6.93 0.92
N LEU A 4 13.81 7.21 1.06
CA LEU A 4 13.19 7.69 2.29
C LEU A 4 12.15 6.69 2.74
N SER A 5 12.09 6.48 4.04
CA SER A 5 11.07 5.63 4.64
C SER A 5 9.79 6.44 4.83
N TYR A 6 8.65 5.84 4.50
CA TYR A 6 7.32 6.42 4.60
C TYR A 6 6.38 5.44 5.31
N PHE A 7 5.42 5.93 6.10
CA PHE A 7 4.34 5.13 6.67
C PHE A 7 3.18 6.02 7.12
N SER A 8 1.97 5.45 7.17
CA SER A 8 0.82 6.09 7.82
C SER A 8 0.88 5.88 9.33
N ARG A 9 0.20 6.73 10.09
CA ARG A 9 0.12 6.66 11.55
C ARG A 9 -0.22 5.22 11.97
N PRO A 10 0.68 4.55 12.70
CA PRO A 10 0.51 3.14 12.95
C PRO A 10 -0.56 2.91 14.03
N THR A 11 -1.35 1.88 13.83
CA THR A 11 -2.27 1.32 14.81
C THR A 11 -1.50 0.53 15.88
N ASN A 12 -2.13 0.26 17.02
CA ASN A 12 -1.51 -0.58 18.05
C ASN A 12 -1.23 -2.01 17.55
N GLU A 13 -1.99 -2.51 16.58
CA GLU A 13 -1.79 -3.82 15.97
C GLU A 13 -0.51 -3.84 15.13
N GLU A 14 -0.36 -2.88 14.21
CA GLU A 14 0.84 -2.74 13.36
C GLU A 14 2.12 -2.54 14.19
N LEU A 15 2.03 -1.79 15.29
CA LEU A 15 3.16 -1.64 16.23
C LEU A 15 3.53 -2.97 16.91
N ASN A 16 2.57 -3.83 17.21
CA ASN A 16 2.85 -5.13 17.81
C ASN A 16 3.45 -6.12 16.79
N GLU A 17 3.13 -5.96 15.51
CA GLU A 17 3.57 -6.85 14.43
C GLU A 17 4.94 -6.48 13.83
N SER A 18 5.29 -5.18 13.80
CA SER A 18 6.55 -4.70 13.21
C SER A 18 7.47 -4.06 14.25
N THR A 19 8.54 -4.78 14.61
CA THR A 19 9.59 -4.24 15.52
C THR A 19 10.27 -3.00 14.94
N ASN A 20 10.49 -2.97 13.63
CA ASN A 20 11.13 -1.84 12.94
C ASN A 20 10.25 -0.58 12.99
N LEU A 21 8.96 -0.72 12.63
CA LEU A 21 8.01 0.40 12.67
C LEU A 21 7.84 0.95 14.10
N THR A 22 7.79 0.06 15.09
CA THR A 22 7.72 0.44 16.50
C THR A 22 8.93 1.21 16.98
N ASP A 23 10.12 0.79 16.58
CA ASP A 23 11.34 1.50 16.94
C ASP A 23 11.37 2.90 16.30
N ILE A 24 11.07 3.02 15.00
CA ILE A 24 10.97 4.31 14.31
C ILE A 24 9.93 5.21 14.99
N TRP A 25 8.75 4.68 15.31
CA TRP A 25 7.67 5.45 15.97
C TRP A 25 8.08 5.96 17.35
N HIS A 26 8.78 5.14 18.14
CA HIS A 26 9.33 5.56 19.42
C HIS A 26 10.43 6.62 19.30
N GLN A 27 11.30 6.51 18.29
CA GLN A 27 12.31 7.51 18.01
C GLN A 27 11.69 8.85 17.58
N ILE A 28 10.62 8.84 16.78
CA ILE A 28 9.87 10.07 16.45
C ILE A 28 9.32 10.73 17.71
N ALA A 29 8.64 9.96 18.57
CA ALA A 29 8.04 10.50 19.79
C ALA A 29 9.09 11.13 20.73
N ARG A 30 10.28 10.53 20.80
CA ARG A 30 11.42 11.05 21.56
C ARG A 30 12.02 12.30 20.92
N LEU A 31 12.36 12.26 19.62
CA LEU A 31 12.92 13.41 18.91
C LEU A 31 11.96 14.61 18.97
N ARG A 32 10.65 14.35 18.91
CA ARG A 32 9.64 15.37 19.08
C ARG A 32 9.67 15.99 20.48
N TYR A 33 9.86 15.19 21.53
CA TYR A 33 10.01 15.70 22.90
C TYR A 33 11.25 16.60 23.02
N GLU A 34 12.40 16.11 22.58
CA GLU A 34 13.68 16.84 22.65
C GLU A 34 13.57 18.21 21.94
N VAL A 35 12.95 18.26 20.75
CA VAL A 35 12.84 19.51 19.99
C VAL A 35 11.71 20.42 20.53
N PHE A 36 10.49 19.90 20.72
CA PHE A 36 9.35 20.76 20.98
C PHE A 36 9.08 21.03 22.48
N ALA A 37 9.58 20.21 23.40
CA ALA A 37 9.50 20.49 24.83
C ALA A 37 10.81 21.11 25.34
N GLU A 38 11.96 20.47 25.11
CA GLU A 38 13.24 20.89 25.72
C GLU A 38 13.92 22.04 24.97
N GLU A 39 13.92 22.04 23.63
CA GLU A 39 14.61 23.07 22.85
C GLU A 39 13.74 24.31 22.59
N LEU A 40 12.52 24.12 22.09
CA LEU A 40 11.65 25.21 21.64
C LEU A 40 10.62 25.66 22.69
N HIS A 41 10.48 24.93 23.80
CA HIS A 41 9.54 25.21 24.89
C HIS A 41 8.07 25.40 24.44
N GLN A 42 7.63 24.64 23.43
CA GLN A 42 6.26 24.69 22.92
C GLN A 42 5.31 23.75 23.67
N TYR A 43 5.84 22.75 24.37
CA TYR A 43 5.11 21.77 25.15
C TYR A 43 5.74 21.63 26.55
N PRO A 44 4.95 21.26 27.57
CA PRO A 44 5.51 20.98 28.88
C PRO A 44 6.39 19.73 28.85
N GLU A 45 7.50 19.79 29.59
CA GLU A 45 8.33 18.63 29.88
C GLU A 45 7.54 17.57 30.67
N ASN A 46 7.88 16.30 30.48
CA ASN A 46 7.20 15.17 31.12
C ASN A 46 8.17 14.02 31.40
N ASP A 47 7.87 13.23 32.44
CA ASP A 47 8.75 12.15 32.91
C ASP A 47 8.96 11.03 31.89
N ALA A 48 8.06 10.91 30.88
CA ALA A 48 8.15 9.88 29.86
C ALA A 48 9.17 10.24 28.75
N GLY A 49 9.60 11.51 28.65
CA GLY A 49 10.54 11.97 27.63
C GLY A 49 10.02 11.77 26.20
N LYS A 50 8.70 11.80 26.00
CA LYS A 50 8.03 11.51 24.72
C LYS A 50 6.90 12.51 24.47
N LEU A 51 6.71 12.88 23.21
CA LEU A 51 5.52 13.61 22.72
C LEU A 51 4.93 12.86 21.53
N ASP A 52 3.63 12.60 21.58
CA ASP A 52 2.89 12.09 20.43
C ASP A 52 2.79 13.16 19.32
N ASP A 53 2.98 12.76 18.06
CA ASP A 53 2.76 13.66 16.93
C ASP A 53 1.38 13.40 16.33
N PRO A 54 0.50 14.40 16.18
CA PRO A 54 -0.85 14.19 15.65
C PRO A 54 -0.90 14.08 14.11
N GLY A 55 0.21 13.76 13.46
CA GLY A 55 0.32 13.56 12.02
C GLY A 55 -0.39 12.28 11.56
N GLU A 56 -0.81 12.27 10.29
CA GLU A 56 -1.43 11.13 9.62
C GLU A 56 -0.41 10.31 8.83
N HIS A 57 0.45 10.97 8.07
CA HIS A 57 1.48 10.34 7.24
C HIS A 57 2.86 10.84 7.67
N PHE A 58 3.85 9.95 7.66
CA PHE A 58 5.20 10.25 8.14
C PHE A 58 6.21 9.87 7.09
N ILE A 59 7.17 10.76 6.86
CA ILE A 59 8.36 10.50 6.06
C ILE A 59 9.56 10.71 6.95
N VAL A 60 10.45 9.71 6.98
CA VAL A 60 11.59 9.68 7.88
C VAL A 60 12.89 9.43 7.13
N VAL A 61 13.97 10.01 7.65
CA VAL A 61 15.33 9.71 7.21
C VAL A 61 16.04 8.96 8.33
N MET A 62 16.43 7.71 8.05
CA MET A 62 17.25 6.90 8.95
C MET A 62 18.73 6.97 8.55
N ARG A 63 19.63 6.97 9.54
CA ARG A 63 21.09 6.83 9.37
C ARG A 63 21.54 5.59 10.15
N GLY A 64 21.53 4.44 9.48
CA GLY A 64 21.58 3.15 10.17
C GLY A 64 20.29 2.96 10.97
N GLU A 65 20.41 2.66 12.25
CA GLU A 65 19.26 2.48 13.17
C GLU A 65 18.80 3.78 13.85
N ILE A 66 19.43 4.92 13.54
CA ILE A 66 19.14 6.20 14.21
C ILE A 66 18.29 7.09 13.31
N LEU A 67 17.20 7.62 13.88
CA LEU A 67 16.35 8.62 13.23
C LEU A 67 17.10 9.96 13.09
N ALA A 68 17.37 10.37 11.85
CA ALA A 68 18.00 11.65 11.56
C ALA A 68 16.98 12.81 11.49
N GLY A 69 15.74 12.52 11.12
CA GLY A 69 14.66 13.48 11.10
C GLY A 69 13.38 12.91 10.49
N TYR A 70 12.28 13.63 10.68
CA TYR A 70 10.97 13.30 10.12
C TYR A 70 10.22 14.56 9.67
N ILE A 71 9.22 14.35 8.83
CA ILE A 71 8.18 15.32 8.48
C ILE A 71 6.84 14.57 8.45
N SER A 72 5.77 15.23 8.85
CA SER A 72 4.43 14.65 8.81
C SER A 72 3.49 15.43 7.90
N ILE A 73 2.49 14.73 7.38
CA ILE A 73 1.54 15.24 6.40
C ILE A 73 0.15 14.82 6.86
N ASN A 74 -0.82 15.72 6.84
CA ASN A 74 -2.23 15.39 7.01
C ASN A 74 -2.97 15.62 5.70
N THR A 75 -3.81 14.67 5.34
CA THR A 75 -4.78 14.83 4.25
C THR A 75 -6.02 15.58 4.75
N PRO A 76 -6.81 16.18 3.84
CA PRO A 76 -8.08 16.80 4.20
C PRO A 76 -8.99 15.83 4.97
N ASN A 77 -9.46 16.26 6.14
CA ASN A 77 -10.39 15.50 6.95
C ASN A 77 -11.45 16.42 7.56
N GLU A 78 -12.52 15.83 8.09
CA GLU A 78 -13.65 16.58 8.69
C GLU A 78 -13.26 17.41 9.93
N SER A 79 -12.10 17.14 10.54
CA SER A 79 -11.61 17.88 11.71
C SER A 79 -10.86 19.17 11.35
N GLY A 80 -10.67 19.43 10.06
CA GLY A 80 -9.96 20.62 9.56
C GLY A 80 -8.44 20.57 9.77
N PHE A 81 -7.77 21.70 9.50
CA PHE A 81 -6.32 21.82 9.58
C PHE A 81 -5.83 22.01 11.01
N ARG A 82 -4.76 21.31 11.40
CA ARG A 82 -4.16 21.49 12.74
C ARG A 82 -3.55 22.88 12.92
N LEU A 83 -3.22 23.55 11.82
CA LEU A 83 -2.85 24.96 11.75
C LEU A 83 -3.81 25.87 12.54
N ALA A 84 -5.10 25.52 12.61
CA ALA A 84 -6.11 26.28 13.37
C ALA A 84 -5.82 26.33 14.88
N LYS A 85 -5.03 25.39 15.42
CA LYS A 85 -4.57 25.44 16.82
C LYS A 85 -3.67 26.64 17.10
N TYR A 86 -2.94 27.11 16.09
CA TYR A 86 -1.99 28.21 16.21
C TYR A 86 -2.62 29.53 15.79
N PHE A 87 -3.29 29.55 14.65
CA PHE A 87 -3.80 30.80 14.05
C PHE A 87 -5.31 31.02 14.29
N GLY A 88 -6.03 30.04 14.83
CA GLY A 88 -7.48 30.09 14.97
C GLY A 88 -8.21 29.66 13.70
N GLN A 89 -9.47 29.21 13.87
CA GLN A 89 -10.27 28.69 12.75
C GLN A 89 -10.60 29.77 11.72
N GLU A 90 -10.95 30.98 12.16
CA GLU A 90 -11.32 32.08 11.26
C GLU A 90 -10.20 32.43 10.28
N ILE A 91 -8.95 32.48 10.75
CA ILE A 91 -7.79 32.75 9.89
C ILE A 91 -7.54 31.59 8.93
N VAL A 92 -7.65 30.35 9.39
CA VAL A 92 -7.46 29.18 8.51
C VAL A 92 -8.55 29.13 7.43
N ASP A 93 -9.80 29.43 7.78
CA ASP A 93 -10.90 29.50 6.82
C ASP A 93 -10.64 30.62 5.79
N GLU A 94 -10.18 31.80 6.23
CA GLU A 94 -9.78 32.91 5.33
C GLU A 94 -8.66 32.48 4.36
N ILE A 95 -7.66 31.75 4.83
CA ILE A 95 -6.54 31.28 3.99
C ILE A 95 -7.00 30.25 2.97
N THR A 96 -7.94 29.39 3.35
CA THR A 96 -8.34 28.21 2.57
C THR A 96 -9.57 28.45 1.69
N GLU A 97 -10.29 29.55 1.90
CA GLU A 97 -11.48 29.94 1.10
C GLU A 97 -11.18 30.01 -0.40
N GLU A 98 -10.05 30.62 -0.78
CA GLU A 98 -9.61 30.74 -2.17
C GLU A 98 -9.24 29.40 -2.83
N TYR A 99 -9.08 28.34 -2.03
CA TYR A 99 -8.65 27.01 -2.46
C TYR A 99 -9.71 25.93 -2.14
N SER A 100 -10.96 26.33 -1.96
CA SER A 100 -12.08 25.43 -1.62
C SER A 100 -12.35 24.33 -2.66
N ASP A 101 -11.93 24.53 -3.91
CA ASP A 101 -12.01 23.55 -5.00
C ASP A 101 -10.72 22.69 -5.15
N SER A 102 -9.72 22.91 -4.30
CA SER A 102 -8.40 22.26 -4.37
C SER A 102 -8.21 21.21 -3.27
N LEU A 103 -7.40 20.18 -3.55
CA LEU A 103 -6.99 19.19 -2.55
C LEU A 103 -5.76 19.67 -1.77
N LEU A 104 -5.97 20.22 -0.56
CA LEU A 104 -4.91 20.80 0.29
C LEU A 104 -4.31 19.80 1.27
N TYR A 105 -3.00 19.59 1.21
CA TYR A 105 -2.29 18.78 2.20
C TYR A 105 -1.60 19.66 3.23
N GLU A 106 -1.74 19.33 4.51
CA GLU A 106 -1.04 20.05 5.59
C GLU A 106 0.31 19.38 5.86
N VAL A 107 1.40 20.06 5.50
CA VAL A 107 2.75 19.60 5.82
C VAL A 107 3.20 20.23 7.14
N ARG A 108 3.61 19.39 8.08
CA ARG A 108 3.91 19.80 9.46
C ARG A 108 5.05 18.97 10.08
N GLY A 109 5.51 19.42 11.24
CA GLY A 109 6.43 18.64 12.07
C GLY A 109 7.80 18.37 11.46
N LEU A 110 8.28 19.18 10.49
CA LEU A 110 9.63 19.05 9.94
C LEU A 110 10.66 19.20 11.07
N THR A 111 11.27 18.08 11.45
CA THR A 111 12.13 17.97 12.63
C THR A 111 13.39 17.21 12.27
N VAL A 112 14.54 17.79 12.57
CA VAL A 112 15.86 17.19 12.32
C VAL A 112 16.64 17.13 13.63
N HIS A 113 17.14 15.94 13.95
CA HIS A 113 17.97 15.71 15.12
C HIS A 113 19.22 16.60 15.09
N ILE A 114 19.63 17.12 16.24
CA ILE A 114 20.64 18.19 16.34
C ILE A 114 21.97 17.82 15.65
N ASP A 115 22.41 16.57 15.81
CA ASP A 115 23.65 16.04 15.21
C ASP A 115 23.62 15.92 13.68
N HIS A 116 22.42 16.04 13.07
CA HIS A 116 22.21 15.89 11.63
C HIS A 116 21.77 17.18 10.95
N ARG A 117 21.64 18.29 11.69
CA ARG A 117 21.35 19.61 11.13
C ARG A 117 22.49 20.09 10.23
N GLY A 118 22.16 20.82 9.16
CA GLY A 118 23.15 21.28 8.17
C GLY A 118 23.63 20.22 7.15
N HIS A 119 23.20 18.96 7.27
CA HIS A 119 23.61 17.87 6.39
C HIS A 119 22.58 17.55 5.29
N GLY A 120 21.72 18.50 4.92
CA GLY A 120 20.72 18.36 3.86
C GLY A 120 19.48 17.52 4.22
N ILE A 121 19.36 17.02 5.45
CA ILE A 121 18.23 16.16 5.89
C ILE A 121 16.87 16.87 5.75
N ALA A 122 16.79 18.14 6.16
CA ALA A 122 15.55 18.91 6.06
C ALA A 122 15.05 19.02 4.61
N ARG A 123 15.98 19.24 3.66
CA ARG A 123 15.65 19.31 2.23
C ARG A 123 15.17 17.96 1.70
N LEU A 124 15.82 16.87 2.09
CA LEU A 124 15.37 15.52 1.71
C LEU A 124 13.95 15.24 2.22
N LEU A 125 13.65 15.59 3.47
CA LEU A 125 12.31 15.44 4.04
C LEU A 125 11.27 16.28 3.28
N MET A 126 11.58 17.54 2.95
CA MET A 126 10.70 18.39 2.15
C MET A 126 10.46 17.83 0.74
N LEU A 127 11.50 17.31 0.08
CA LEU A 127 11.34 16.62 -1.22
C LEU A 127 10.47 15.36 -1.09
N GLY A 128 10.64 14.60 0.01
CA GLY A 128 9.79 13.46 0.31
C GLY A 128 8.32 13.86 0.45
N ALA A 129 8.04 14.93 1.20
CA ALA A 129 6.67 15.40 1.40
C ALA A 129 6.04 15.92 0.10
N LEU A 130 6.82 16.61 -0.73
CA LEU A 130 6.40 17.03 -2.06
C LEU A 130 6.10 15.83 -2.96
N LYS A 131 6.99 14.82 -2.99
CA LYS A 131 6.77 13.58 -3.75
C LYS A 131 5.52 12.84 -3.29
N PHE A 132 5.31 12.71 -1.99
CA PHE A 132 4.11 12.11 -1.43
C PHE A 132 2.85 12.86 -1.88
N SER A 133 2.88 14.20 -1.79
CA SER A 133 1.76 15.05 -2.20
C SER A 133 1.44 14.90 -3.69
N GLN A 134 2.46 14.82 -4.56
CA GLN A 134 2.28 14.56 -6.01
C GLN A 134 1.67 13.18 -6.29
N LEU A 135 2.18 12.13 -5.64
CA LEU A 135 1.70 10.76 -5.84
C LEU A 135 0.25 10.57 -5.40
N ASN A 136 -0.20 11.37 -4.43
CA ASN A 136 -1.56 11.31 -3.89
C ASN A 136 -2.48 12.42 -4.40
N GLY A 137 -2.07 13.15 -5.45
CA GLY A 137 -2.93 14.08 -6.17
C GLY A 137 -3.26 15.39 -5.44
N ALA A 138 -2.45 15.81 -4.46
CA ALA A 138 -2.63 17.11 -3.81
C ALA A 138 -2.36 18.25 -4.81
N ASP A 139 -3.24 19.26 -4.82
CA ASP A 139 -3.08 20.46 -5.63
C ASP A 139 -2.16 21.47 -4.92
N GLU A 140 -2.33 21.59 -3.60
CA GLU A 140 -1.74 22.65 -2.77
C GLU A 140 -1.16 22.06 -1.48
N ILE A 141 -0.07 22.65 -0.99
CA ILE A 141 0.49 22.37 0.33
C ILE A 141 0.33 23.59 1.21
N ILE A 142 -0.28 23.40 2.38
CA ILE A 142 -0.33 24.39 3.46
C ILE A 142 0.59 23.97 4.61
N ALA A 143 1.33 24.92 5.18
CA ALA A 143 2.26 24.68 6.27
C ALA A 143 2.46 25.93 7.14
N MET A 144 3.27 25.82 8.19
CA MET A 144 3.77 26.97 8.96
C MET A 144 5.28 26.93 9.09
N GLY A 145 5.94 28.06 8.85
CA GLY A 145 7.39 28.20 8.86
C GLY A 145 7.87 29.15 9.96
N HIS A 146 9.02 28.85 10.57
CA HIS A 146 9.67 29.77 11.51
C HIS A 146 10.28 30.96 10.77
N LYS A 147 10.07 32.16 11.33
CA LYS A 147 10.69 33.42 10.94
C LYS A 147 12.16 33.34 10.49
N SER A 148 13.03 32.59 11.18
CA SER A 148 14.46 32.56 10.86
C SER A 148 14.82 31.88 9.53
N VAL A 149 13.88 31.11 8.96
CA VAL A 149 14.07 30.33 7.73
C VAL A 149 13.07 30.69 6.63
N LEU A 150 12.30 31.79 6.78
CA LEU A 150 11.39 32.26 5.73
C LEU A 150 12.04 32.47 4.36
N PRO A 151 13.26 33.06 4.25
CA PRO A 151 13.89 33.24 2.95
C PRO A 151 14.09 31.92 2.19
N MET A 152 14.37 30.82 2.91
CA MET A 152 14.49 29.49 2.30
C MET A 152 13.15 29.00 1.73
N TYR A 153 12.04 29.26 2.44
CA TYR A 153 10.71 28.89 1.97
C TYR A 153 10.28 29.71 0.75
N GLU A 154 10.58 31.01 0.74
CA GLU A 154 10.35 31.89 -0.41
C GLU A 154 11.17 31.44 -1.63
N ASP A 155 12.45 31.10 -1.42
CA ASP A 155 13.36 30.63 -2.49
C ASP A 155 12.86 29.34 -3.18
N ILE A 156 12.15 28.47 -2.46
CA ILE A 156 11.54 27.26 -3.03
C ILE A 156 10.13 27.50 -3.58
N GLY A 157 9.58 28.71 -3.45
CA GLY A 157 8.29 29.10 -4.03
C GLY A 157 7.12 29.15 -3.05
N MET A 158 7.34 28.99 -1.74
CA MET A 158 6.25 29.13 -0.76
C MET A 158 5.77 30.59 -0.67
N SER A 159 4.46 30.79 -0.71
CA SER A 159 3.85 32.09 -0.46
C SER A 159 3.69 32.28 1.05
N ILE A 160 4.46 33.20 1.64
CA ILE A 160 4.41 33.51 3.07
C ILE A 160 3.30 34.53 3.34
N LEU A 161 2.34 34.15 4.19
CA LEU A 161 1.21 35.01 4.57
C LEU A 161 1.61 35.89 5.76
N SER A 162 2.51 36.84 5.49
CA SER A 162 3.18 37.68 6.50
C SER A 162 2.25 38.56 7.36
N GLN A 163 0.99 38.72 6.95
CA GLN A 163 -0.05 39.40 7.72
C GLN A 163 -0.54 38.61 8.94
N PHE A 164 -0.25 37.30 8.98
CA PHE A 164 -0.56 36.43 10.10
C PHE A 164 0.74 35.94 10.74
N ASP A 165 0.87 36.13 12.05
CA ASP A 165 1.98 35.56 12.83
C ASP A 165 1.50 35.03 14.17
N GLN A 166 2.14 33.97 14.64
CA GLN A 166 1.85 33.39 15.93
C GLN A 166 3.13 32.98 16.65
N THR A 167 3.28 33.42 17.89
CA THR A 167 4.34 32.93 18.78
C THR A 167 3.93 31.60 19.41
N ALA A 168 4.79 30.59 19.28
CA ALA A 168 4.67 29.31 19.95
C ALA A 168 6.02 28.93 20.57
N GLY A 169 6.06 28.85 21.91
CA GLY A 169 7.32 28.74 22.65
C GLY A 169 8.22 29.95 22.38
N ASP A 170 9.48 29.70 22.04
CA ASP A 170 10.48 30.75 21.77
C ASP A 170 10.50 31.24 20.32
N VAL A 171 9.51 30.85 19.51
CA VAL A 171 9.56 30.92 18.04
C VAL A 171 8.32 31.61 17.48
N VAL A 172 8.52 32.45 16.46
CA VAL A 172 7.41 33.09 15.70
C VAL A 172 7.20 32.36 14.37
N PHE A 173 5.97 31.95 14.11
CA PHE A 173 5.57 31.21 12.92
C PHE A 173 4.66 32.04 12.02
N TYR A 174 4.76 31.76 10.72
CA TYR A 174 3.92 32.32 9.67
C TYR A 174 3.26 31.18 8.88
N PRO A 175 1.98 31.27 8.54
CA PRO A 175 1.36 30.32 7.64
C PRO A 175 1.87 30.56 6.21
N MET A 176 1.95 29.48 5.45
CA MET A 176 2.47 29.50 4.09
C MET A 176 1.75 28.46 3.23
N ILE A 177 1.59 28.78 1.94
CA ILE A 177 0.91 27.92 0.97
C ILE A 177 1.65 27.93 -0.37
N ALA A 178 1.62 26.82 -1.10
CA ALA A 178 2.10 26.77 -2.47
C ALA A 178 1.49 25.63 -3.31
N PRO A 179 1.35 25.85 -4.63
CA PRO A 179 0.92 24.81 -5.55
C PRO A 179 1.96 23.70 -5.66
N VAL A 180 1.52 22.45 -5.51
CA VAL A 180 2.37 21.25 -5.63
C VAL A 180 3.05 21.17 -6.99
N GLY A 181 2.33 21.52 -8.07
CA GLY A 181 2.88 21.54 -9.42
C GLY A 181 4.02 22.55 -9.60
N MET A 182 3.93 23.70 -8.93
CA MET A 182 4.96 24.74 -9.01
C MET A 182 6.22 24.33 -8.24
N LEU A 183 6.05 23.85 -7.00
CA LEU A 183 7.16 23.35 -6.18
C LEU A 183 7.93 22.22 -6.88
N GLY A 184 7.24 21.35 -7.63
CA GLY A 184 7.85 20.23 -8.35
C GLY A 184 8.70 20.63 -9.56
N THR A 185 8.48 21.81 -10.15
CA THR A 185 9.10 22.19 -11.44
C THR A 185 10.62 22.36 -11.31
N SER A 186 11.11 22.87 -10.18
CA SER A 186 12.54 23.15 -9.97
C SER A 186 13.36 21.93 -9.52
N VAL A 187 12.68 20.83 -9.15
CA VAL A 187 13.29 19.63 -8.54
C VAL A 187 12.80 18.33 -9.18
N GLU A 188 12.26 18.38 -10.40
CA GLU A 188 11.62 17.25 -11.08
C GLU A 188 12.54 16.02 -11.19
N GLU A 189 13.81 16.23 -11.57
CA GLU A 189 14.79 15.14 -11.68
C GLU A 189 15.07 14.47 -10.33
N GLU A 190 15.17 15.27 -9.27
CA GLU A 190 15.39 14.76 -7.92
C GLU A 190 14.18 13.99 -7.39
N LEU A 191 12.96 14.49 -7.65
CA LEU A 191 11.72 13.78 -7.30
C LEU A 191 11.61 12.46 -8.06
N ARG A 192 12.10 12.39 -9.30
CA ARG A 192 12.14 11.15 -10.07
C ARG A 192 13.10 10.12 -9.48
N GLU A 193 14.26 10.55 -8.96
CA GLU A 193 15.27 9.67 -8.36
C GLU A 193 15.02 9.31 -6.88
N LEU A 194 14.19 10.08 -6.19
CA LEU A 194 13.84 9.86 -4.80
C LEU A 194 12.82 8.73 -4.68
N GLU A 195 13.07 7.69 -3.90
CA GLU A 195 12.09 6.63 -3.65
C GLU A 195 11.48 6.77 -2.25
N LEU A 196 10.16 6.64 -2.15
CA LEU A 196 9.45 6.52 -0.87
C LEU A 196 9.17 5.04 -0.63
N GLU A 197 9.87 4.45 0.34
CA GLU A 197 9.75 3.06 0.75
C GLU A 197 8.74 2.97 1.88
N ASN A 198 7.63 2.26 1.68
CA ASN A 198 6.62 2.10 2.71
C ASN A 198 7.10 1.10 3.78
N VAL A 199 7.36 1.58 5.00
CA VAL A 199 7.83 0.76 6.14
C VAL A 199 6.67 0.22 6.97
N GLY A 200 5.47 0.78 6.78
CA GLY A 200 4.22 0.28 7.37
C GLY A 200 3.53 -0.77 6.49
N ALA A 201 3.89 -0.85 5.20
CA ALA A 201 3.57 -2.02 4.41
C ALA A 201 4.33 -3.19 5.03
N ILE A 202 3.59 -4.11 5.64
CA ILE A 202 4.05 -5.49 5.84
C ILE A 202 4.68 -5.88 4.51
N ASP A 203 5.97 -6.25 4.55
CA ASP A 203 6.79 -6.66 3.41
C ASP A 203 5.90 -7.21 2.29
N ASP A 204 5.80 -6.51 1.15
CA ASP A 204 4.99 -6.89 -0.03
C ASP A 204 5.40 -8.27 -0.60
N ALA A 205 6.32 -8.97 0.06
CA ALA A 205 6.40 -10.41 0.03
C ALA A 205 5.05 -11.00 0.45
N CYS A 206 4.23 -11.31 -0.56
CA CYS A 206 3.07 -12.17 -0.42
C CYS A 206 3.44 -13.35 0.48
N TYR A 207 2.87 -13.39 1.67
CA TYR A 207 3.17 -14.46 2.62
C TYR A 207 2.57 -15.76 2.09
N HIS A 208 3.44 -16.68 1.66
CA HIS A 208 3.04 -18.00 1.12
C HIS A 208 3.34 -19.14 2.09
N GLY A 209 3.48 -18.85 3.40
CA GLY A 209 3.97 -19.82 4.39
C GLY A 209 5.44 -20.17 4.19
N GLY A 210 5.90 -21.30 4.76
CA GLY A 210 7.27 -21.79 4.61
C GLY A 210 8.05 -21.91 5.92
N ALA A 211 7.46 -21.49 7.05
CA ALA A 211 8.05 -21.64 8.37
C ALA A 211 8.37 -23.12 8.68
N SER A 212 7.56 -24.06 8.15
CA SER A 212 7.85 -25.49 8.25
C SER A 212 9.14 -25.90 7.56
N TRP A 213 9.49 -25.29 6.42
CA TRP A 213 10.74 -25.53 5.69
C TRP A 213 11.93 -24.86 6.35
N GLU A 214 11.77 -23.65 6.90
CA GLU A 214 12.82 -23.01 7.70
C GLU A 214 13.16 -23.84 8.94
N ALA A 215 12.15 -24.41 9.59
CA ALA A 215 12.32 -25.26 10.75
C ALA A 215 13.06 -26.57 10.43
N SER A 216 12.74 -27.24 9.31
CA SER A 216 13.27 -28.58 9.00
C SER A 216 14.45 -28.59 8.04
N GLY A 217 14.55 -27.63 7.12
CA GLY A 217 15.35 -27.75 5.91
C GLY A 217 15.08 -29.08 5.19
N PHE A 218 16.15 -29.75 4.74
CA PHE A 218 16.11 -31.08 4.14
C PHE A 218 16.18 -32.24 5.15
N ASP A 219 16.02 -31.99 6.45
CA ASP A 219 15.85 -33.06 7.44
C ASP A 219 14.42 -33.61 7.38
N PHE A 220 14.23 -34.61 6.51
CA PHE A 220 12.93 -35.25 6.32
C PHE A 220 12.45 -36.02 7.56
N SER A 221 13.34 -36.42 8.47
CA SER A 221 12.91 -37.06 9.72
C SER A 221 12.20 -36.05 10.63
N ARG A 222 12.81 -34.87 10.80
CA ARG A 222 12.20 -33.76 11.52
C ARG A 222 10.91 -33.28 10.86
N ARG A 223 10.80 -33.30 9.53
CA ARG A 223 9.54 -32.95 8.82
C ARG A 223 8.37 -33.83 9.24
N THR A 224 8.59 -35.12 9.52
CA THR A 224 7.50 -36.03 9.92
C THR A 224 6.94 -35.73 11.32
N GLU A 225 7.64 -34.92 12.11
CA GLU A 225 7.22 -34.49 13.45
C GLU A 225 6.45 -33.16 13.42
N LEU A 226 6.48 -32.44 12.29
CA LEU A 226 5.83 -31.14 12.14
C LEU A 226 4.36 -31.32 11.70
N VAL A 227 3.48 -30.54 12.32
CA VAL A 227 2.14 -30.28 11.79
C VAL A 227 2.23 -29.00 10.97
N VAL A 228 2.19 -29.15 9.65
CA VAL A 228 2.25 -28.03 8.70
C VAL A 228 0.84 -27.41 8.58
N ALA A 229 0.69 -26.15 9.00
CA ALA A 229 -0.58 -25.42 8.99
C ALA A 229 -0.39 -23.94 8.57
N ASP A 230 0.78 -23.59 8.04
CA ASP A 230 1.15 -22.27 7.52
C ASP A 230 0.91 -22.14 6.01
N VAL A 231 0.47 -23.23 5.36
CA VAL A 231 0.10 -23.29 3.94
C VAL A 231 -1.25 -23.98 3.77
N LEU A 232 -1.93 -23.72 2.65
CA LEU A 232 -3.28 -24.20 2.35
C LEU A 232 -3.27 -25.51 1.53
N ASP A 233 -2.25 -26.35 1.73
CA ASP A 233 -2.15 -27.65 1.06
C ASP A 233 -3.20 -28.64 1.58
N SER A 234 -3.63 -29.56 0.71
CA SER A 234 -4.55 -30.63 1.10
C SER A 234 -3.96 -31.50 2.22
N PRO A 235 -4.66 -31.72 3.34
CA PRO A 235 -4.18 -32.60 4.41
C PRO A 235 -4.34 -34.09 4.07
N PHE A 236 -4.97 -34.41 2.93
CA PHE A 236 -5.21 -35.78 2.49
C PHE A 236 -4.04 -36.31 1.66
N PRO A 237 -3.74 -37.62 1.73
CA PRO A 237 -2.76 -38.22 0.83
C PRO A 237 -3.21 -38.06 -0.63
N PRO A 238 -2.26 -37.93 -1.59
CA PRO A 238 -2.58 -37.89 -3.00
C PRO A 238 -3.33 -39.14 -3.46
N CYS A 239 -4.07 -39.03 -4.56
CA CYS A 239 -4.75 -40.15 -5.20
C CYS A 239 -3.79 -41.34 -5.42
N PRO A 240 -4.10 -42.55 -4.89
CA PRO A 240 -3.20 -43.71 -4.99
C PRO A 240 -2.83 -44.08 -6.43
N GLU A 241 -3.76 -43.93 -7.36
CA GLU A 241 -3.54 -44.17 -8.79
C GLU A 241 -2.52 -43.19 -9.38
N VAL A 242 -2.55 -41.91 -8.99
CA VAL A 242 -1.56 -40.91 -9.39
C VAL A 242 -0.18 -41.26 -8.84
N MET A 243 -0.10 -41.62 -7.55
CA MET A 243 1.16 -42.01 -6.91
C MET A 243 1.78 -43.24 -7.57
N LYS A 244 0.96 -44.22 -7.97
CA LYS A 244 1.41 -45.38 -8.72
C LYS A 244 1.98 -44.99 -10.08
N VAL A 245 1.27 -44.16 -10.86
CA VAL A 245 1.75 -43.71 -12.18
C VAL A 245 3.07 -42.95 -12.09
N ILE A 246 3.22 -42.05 -11.11
CA ILE A 246 4.47 -41.31 -10.88
C ILE A 246 5.59 -42.29 -10.51
N SER A 247 5.33 -43.20 -9.57
CA SER A 247 6.34 -44.17 -9.10
C SER A 247 6.81 -45.10 -10.21
N ASP A 248 5.88 -45.62 -11.01
CA ASP A 248 6.17 -46.54 -12.12
C ASP A 248 6.95 -45.86 -13.27
N ASN A 249 6.94 -44.52 -13.35
CA ASN A 249 7.53 -43.75 -14.46
C ASN A 249 8.58 -42.71 -14.04
N LEU A 250 8.96 -42.65 -12.76
CA LEU A 250 9.82 -41.57 -12.24
C LEU A 250 11.14 -41.42 -13.00
N VAL A 251 11.83 -42.54 -13.26
CA VAL A 251 13.14 -42.53 -13.92
C VAL A 251 13.02 -42.08 -15.38
N SER A 252 12.02 -42.58 -16.12
CA SER A 252 11.82 -42.19 -17.52
C SER A 252 11.42 -40.72 -17.64
N ALA A 253 10.56 -40.23 -16.74
CA ALA A 253 10.14 -38.82 -16.70
C ALA A 253 11.32 -37.85 -16.50
N CYS A 254 12.40 -38.29 -15.84
CA CYS A 254 13.62 -37.49 -15.67
C CYS A 254 14.56 -37.49 -16.89
N HIS A 255 14.35 -38.37 -17.87
CA HIS A 255 15.20 -38.48 -19.07
C HIS A 255 14.64 -37.74 -20.28
N GLU A 256 13.34 -37.48 -20.30
CA GLU A 256 12.63 -36.93 -21.45
C GLU A 256 12.06 -35.56 -21.12
N SER A 257 12.05 -34.66 -22.11
CA SER A 257 11.34 -33.38 -21.96
C SER A 257 9.83 -33.60 -22.14
N PRO A 258 8.98 -32.90 -21.39
CA PRO A 258 7.53 -32.98 -21.57
C PRO A 258 7.11 -32.36 -22.92
N PRO A 259 5.89 -32.65 -23.41
CA PRO A 259 5.31 -31.97 -24.57
C PRO A 259 5.31 -30.44 -24.38
N THR A 260 5.71 -29.70 -25.42
CA THR A 260 5.94 -28.24 -25.34
C THR A 260 4.68 -27.43 -25.10
N HIS A 261 3.50 -27.95 -25.44
CA HIS A 261 2.23 -27.24 -25.25
C HIS A 261 1.26 -28.00 -24.34
N SER A 262 1.72 -29.06 -23.65
CA SER A 262 0.89 -29.85 -22.73
C SER A 262 -0.43 -30.36 -23.36
N GLU A 263 -0.43 -30.65 -24.66
CA GLU A 263 -1.61 -31.00 -25.44
C GLU A 263 -2.40 -32.18 -24.85
N PRO A 264 -1.76 -33.26 -24.35
CA PRO A 264 -2.49 -34.35 -23.69
C PRO A 264 -3.24 -33.91 -22.43
N LEU A 265 -2.67 -32.99 -21.65
CA LEU A 265 -3.29 -32.45 -20.43
C LEU A 265 -4.45 -31.52 -20.79
N ILE A 266 -4.25 -30.60 -21.74
CA ILE A 266 -5.30 -29.70 -22.25
C ILE A 266 -6.51 -30.51 -22.71
N LYS A 267 -6.30 -31.51 -23.56
CA LYS A 267 -7.37 -32.38 -24.05
C LYS A 267 -8.09 -33.08 -22.90
N LYS A 268 -7.35 -33.55 -21.89
CA LYS A 268 -7.96 -34.23 -20.75
C LYS A 268 -8.81 -33.28 -19.89
N ILE A 269 -8.34 -32.06 -19.65
CA ILE A 269 -9.10 -31.03 -18.94
C ILE A 269 -10.37 -30.66 -19.73
N ALA A 270 -10.25 -30.47 -21.04
CA ALA A 270 -11.38 -30.19 -21.94
C ALA A 270 -12.46 -31.26 -21.86
N GLU A 271 -12.07 -32.54 -21.92
CA GLU A 271 -12.99 -33.67 -21.78
C GLU A 271 -13.70 -33.69 -20.42
N VAL A 272 -12.97 -33.47 -19.32
CA VAL A 272 -13.51 -33.53 -17.95
C VAL A 272 -14.41 -32.35 -17.64
N ARG A 273 -13.99 -31.13 -18.01
CA ARG A 273 -14.72 -29.88 -17.75
C ARG A 273 -15.75 -29.56 -18.85
N GLN A 274 -15.81 -30.36 -19.92
CA GLN A 274 -16.74 -30.21 -21.04
C GLN A 274 -16.65 -28.85 -21.74
N ILE A 275 -15.42 -28.37 -21.95
CA ILE A 275 -15.12 -27.11 -22.64
C ILE A 275 -14.20 -27.36 -23.85
N GLN A 276 -14.03 -26.36 -24.71
CA GLN A 276 -13.16 -26.46 -25.88
C GLN A 276 -11.69 -26.32 -25.49
N ASP A 277 -10.82 -27.10 -26.10
CA ASP A 277 -9.36 -27.08 -25.89
C ASP A 277 -8.77 -25.66 -26.00
N GLN A 278 -9.27 -24.85 -26.94
CA GLN A 278 -8.82 -23.48 -27.18
C GLN A 278 -9.12 -22.49 -26.03
N ASN A 279 -9.96 -22.89 -25.07
CA ASN A 279 -10.29 -22.09 -23.89
C ASN A 279 -9.41 -22.45 -22.67
N ILE A 280 -8.41 -23.32 -22.84
CA ILE A 280 -7.57 -23.82 -21.76
C ILE A 280 -6.13 -23.39 -21.98
N LEU A 281 -5.56 -22.78 -20.94
CA LEU A 281 -4.13 -22.51 -20.85
C LEU A 281 -3.58 -23.21 -19.61
N VAL A 282 -2.40 -23.82 -19.73
CA VAL A 282 -1.73 -24.55 -18.65
C VAL A 282 -0.40 -23.87 -18.33
N SER A 283 -0.05 -23.81 -17.05
CA SER A 283 1.29 -23.46 -16.58
C SER A 283 1.69 -24.37 -15.40
N SER A 284 2.86 -24.15 -14.83
CA SER A 284 3.39 -24.83 -13.64
C SER A 284 2.67 -24.49 -12.33
N GLY A 285 1.63 -23.65 -12.37
CA GLY A 285 0.83 -23.20 -11.23
C GLY A 285 0.01 -21.95 -11.59
N SER A 286 -1.00 -21.63 -10.78
CA SER A 286 -1.84 -20.42 -10.95
C SER A 286 -1.01 -19.14 -10.88
N SER A 287 -0.12 -19.02 -9.90
CA SER A 287 0.86 -17.92 -9.77
C SER A 287 1.64 -17.67 -11.07
N SER A 288 2.21 -18.74 -11.66
CA SER A 288 2.96 -18.63 -12.92
C SER A 288 2.10 -18.13 -14.09
N LEU A 289 0.82 -18.55 -14.15
CA LEU A 289 -0.14 -17.99 -15.10
C LEU A 289 -0.39 -16.51 -14.84
N MET A 290 -0.63 -16.11 -13.59
CA MET A 290 -0.88 -14.72 -13.21
C MET A 290 0.28 -13.81 -13.64
N PHE A 291 1.50 -14.15 -13.22
CA PHE A 291 2.72 -13.38 -13.55
C PHE A 291 2.97 -13.29 -15.06
N SER A 292 2.64 -14.33 -15.83
CA SER A 292 2.89 -14.36 -17.28
C SER A 292 1.79 -13.70 -18.10
N LEU A 293 0.53 -13.81 -17.66
CA LEU A 293 -0.65 -13.44 -18.44
C LEU A 293 -1.17 -12.05 -18.09
N MET A 294 -1.19 -11.66 -16.81
CA MET A 294 -1.74 -10.36 -16.40
C MET A 294 -1.04 -9.17 -17.09
N PRO A 295 0.31 -9.13 -17.24
CA PRO A 295 0.98 -8.05 -17.97
C PRO A 295 0.68 -7.99 -19.47
N GLN A 296 0.09 -9.05 -20.05
CA GLN A 296 -0.36 -9.07 -21.44
C GLN A 296 -1.82 -8.60 -21.60
N LEU A 297 -2.59 -8.63 -20.51
CA LEU A 297 -4.01 -8.27 -20.48
C LEU A 297 -4.25 -6.85 -19.95
N LEU A 298 -3.35 -6.36 -19.09
CA LEU A 298 -3.47 -5.09 -18.39
C LEU A 298 -2.22 -4.23 -18.64
N GLY A 299 -2.37 -2.92 -18.48
CA GLY A 299 -1.26 -1.96 -18.56
C GLY A 299 -1.35 -0.91 -17.47
N SER A 300 -0.36 -0.01 -17.41
CA SER A 300 -0.26 0.98 -16.34
C SER A 300 -1.39 2.03 -16.29
N GLN A 301 -2.25 2.07 -17.31
CA GLN A 301 -3.45 2.92 -17.34
C GLN A 301 -4.73 2.14 -17.00
N SER A 302 -4.64 0.82 -16.81
CA SER A 302 -5.79 -0.01 -16.45
C SER A 302 -6.24 0.29 -15.03
N ARG A 303 -7.53 0.59 -14.87
CA ARG A 303 -8.20 0.70 -13.58
C ARG A 303 -8.71 -0.68 -13.19
N VAL A 304 -8.23 -1.20 -12.07
CA VAL A 304 -8.51 -2.59 -11.65
C VAL A 304 -9.16 -2.59 -10.28
N LEU A 305 -10.34 -3.21 -10.18
CA LEU A 305 -11.02 -3.40 -8.90
C LEU A 305 -10.60 -4.73 -8.28
N VAL A 306 -10.20 -4.69 -7.01
CA VAL A 306 -9.80 -5.86 -6.21
C VAL A 306 -10.57 -5.88 -4.89
N LEU A 307 -10.73 -7.06 -4.28
CA LEU A 307 -11.29 -7.19 -2.93
C LEU A 307 -10.22 -6.88 -1.87
N SER A 308 -10.63 -6.41 -0.68
CA SER A 308 -9.70 -6.20 0.44
C SER A 308 -10.36 -6.61 1.77
N PRO A 309 -9.87 -7.65 2.47
CA PRO A 309 -8.70 -8.46 2.14
C PRO A 309 -8.96 -9.48 1.02
N MET A 310 -7.90 -9.82 0.27
CA MET A 310 -7.86 -10.94 -0.67
C MET A 310 -6.43 -11.48 -0.79
N TYR A 311 -6.23 -12.53 -1.60
CA TYR A 311 -4.92 -13.12 -1.87
C TYR A 311 -3.93 -12.08 -2.42
N GLY A 312 -2.80 -11.89 -1.73
CA GLY A 312 -1.91 -10.75 -1.93
C GLY A 312 -1.19 -10.70 -3.29
N GLU A 313 -1.00 -11.84 -3.95
CA GLU A 313 -0.22 -11.93 -5.20
C GLU A 313 -0.81 -11.07 -6.33
N TYR A 314 -2.13 -10.92 -6.36
CA TYR A 314 -2.79 -10.02 -7.30
C TYR A 314 -2.37 -8.57 -7.10
N LEU A 315 -2.35 -8.10 -5.85
CA LEU A 315 -1.96 -6.73 -5.54
C LEU A 315 -0.51 -6.51 -5.99
N HIS A 316 0.39 -7.43 -5.62
CA HIS A 316 1.81 -7.35 -5.97
C HIS A 316 2.03 -7.21 -7.49
N ILE A 317 1.39 -8.06 -8.29
CA ILE A 317 1.49 -8.02 -9.76
C ILE A 317 0.92 -6.72 -10.31
N LEU A 318 -0.26 -6.31 -9.85
CA LEU A 318 -0.96 -5.14 -10.36
C LEU A 318 -0.22 -3.84 -10.04
N THR A 319 0.31 -3.67 -8.83
CA THR A 319 0.95 -2.43 -8.38
C THR A 319 2.42 -2.36 -8.78
N HIS A 320 3.21 -3.43 -8.59
CA HIS A 320 4.66 -3.35 -8.73
C HIS A 320 5.17 -3.82 -10.10
N LEU A 321 4.49 -4.78 -10.75
CA LEU A 321 4.93 -5.26 -12.06
C LEU A 321 4.27 -4.50 -13.21
N ILE A 322 2.97 -4.25 -13.12
CA ILE A 322 2.19 -3.63 -14.20
C ILE A 322 2.00 -2.12 -13.96
N ALA A 323 1.99 -1.69 -12.69
CA ALA A 323 1.69 -0.33 -12.26
C ALA A 323 0.28 0.16 -12.66
N CYS A 324 -0.72 -0.69 -12.49
CA CYS A 324 -2.14 -0.38 -12.68
C CYS A 324 -2.66 0.64 -11.64
N HIS A 325 -3.78 1.28 -11.96
CA HIS A 325 -4.58 2.03 -11.00
C HIS A 325 -5.51 1.08 -10.23
N VAL A 326 -5.07 0.62 -9.05
CA VAL A 326 -5.82 -0.35 -8.24
C VAL A 326 -6.80 0.36 -7.31
N THR A 327 -8.06 -0.05 -7.34
CA THR A 327 -9.09 0.35 -6.36
C THR A 327 -9.44 -0.85 -5.50
N HIS A 328 -9.46 -0.65 -4.18
CA HIS A 328 -9.84 -1.68 -3.22
C HIS A 328 -11.33 -1.58 -2.89
N PHE A 329 -12.05 -2.70 -3.02
CA PHE A 329 -13.38 -2.88 -2.48
C PHE A 329 -13.26 -3.47 -1.07
N PRO A 330 -13.46 -2.67 -0.01
CA PRO A 330 -13.28 -3.14 1.36
C PRO A 330 -14.36 -4.16 1.76
N LEU A 331 -13.92 -5.23 2.38
CA LEU A 331 -14.74 -6.24 3.04
C LEU A 331 -14.55 -6.09 4.54
N TYR A 332 -15.65 -5.81 5.22
CA TYR A 332 -15.64 -5.45 6.62
C TYR A 332 -15.90 -6.65 7.52
N SER A 333 -15.21 -6.72 8.65
CA SER A 333 -15.37 -7.82 9.62
C SER A 333 -16.77 -7.85 10.23
N GLU A 334 -17.39 -6.68 10.37
CA GLU A 334 -18.74 -6.44 10.88
C GLU A 334 -19.80 -7.11 10.00
N ASP A 335 -19.56 -7.09 8.69
CA ASP A 335 -20.37 -7.76 7.66
C ASP A 335 -19.90 -9.19 7.40
N LYS A 336 -19.04 -9.73 8.28
CA LYS A 336 -18.39 -11.03 8.14
C LYS A 336 -17.71 -11.19 6.79
N PHE A 337 -17.09 -10.12 6.27
CA PHE A 337 -16.42 -10.05 4.98
C PHE A 337 -17.30 -10.42 3.76
N ALA A 338 -18.62 -10.33 3.89
CA ALA A 338 -19.52 -10.57 2.76
C ALA A 338 -19.41 -9.43 1.73
N ILE A 339 -19.47 -9.79 0.45
CA ILE A 339 -19.51 -8.79 -0.63
C ILE A 339 -20.91 -8.18 -0.68
N ASN A 340 -21.01 -6.86 -0.52
CA ASN A 340 -22.23 -6.15 -0.88
C ASN A 340 -22.35 -6.10 -2.42
N THR A 341 -23.16 -7.00 -2.96
CA THR A 341 -23.32 -7.21 -4.40
C THR A 341 -23.71 -5.94 -5.17
N GLU A 342 -24.60 -5.11 -4.62
CA GLU A 342 -25.07 -3.90 -5.32
C GLU A 342 -23.95 -2.86 -5.46
N ASP A 343 -23.22 -2.62 -4.37
CA ASP A 343 -22.11 -1.68 -4.34
C ASP A 343 -20.94 -2.18 -5.19
N PHE A 344 -20.64 -3.48 -5.08
CA PHE A 344 -19.57 -4.11 -5.85
C PHE A 344 -19.85 -4.03 -7.36
N VAL A 345 -21.05 -4.42 -7.81
CA VAL A 345 -21.44 -4.33 -9.22
C VAL A 345 -21.37 -2.88 -9.72
N ARG A 346 -21.86 -1.91 -8.94
CA ARG A 346 -21.82 -0.49 -9.32
C ARG A 346 -20.38 -0.03 -9.56
N LEU A 347 -19.47 -0.34 -8.64
CA LEU A 347 -18.08 0.06 -8.72
C LEU A 347 -17.33 -0.69 -9.82
N ALA A 348 -17.51 -2.01 -9.91
CA ALA A 348 -16.91 -2.87 -10.93
C ALA A 348 -17.16 -2.38 -12.37
N ARG A 349 -18.36 -1.84 -12.63
CA ARG A 349 -18.72 -1.29 -13.95
C ARG A 349 -17.95 -0.03 -14.36
N GLN A 350 -17.26 0.61 -13.43
CA GLN A 350 -16.43 1.82 -13.63
C GLN A 350 -14.93 1.48 -13.79
N HIS A 351 -14.57 0.20 -13.80
CA HIS A 351 -13.18 -0.27 -13.89
C HIS A 351 -12.98 -1.02 -15.19
N ASP A 352 -11.75 -1.04 -15.69
CA ASP A 352 -11.42 -1.75 -16.93
C ASP A 352 -11.33 -3.27 -16.67
N ALA A 353 -10.91 -3.66 -15.46
CA ALA A 353 -10.86 -5.05 -15.03
C ALA A 353 -11.29 -5.24 -13.56
N VAL A 354 -11.75 -6.45 -13.24
CA VAL A 354 -12.14 -6.86 -11.88
C VAL A 354 -11.47 -8.19 -11.56
N ILE A 355 -10.83 -8.29 -10.40
CA ILE A 355 -10.24 -9.53 -9.90
C ILE A 355 -11.02 -9.99 -8.66
N ILE A 356 -11.45 -11.25 -8.67
CA ILE A 356 -12.27 -11.86 -7.62
C ILE A 356 -11.64 -13.19 -7.23
N VAL A 357 -11.50 -13.47 -5.94
CA VAL A 357 -11.11 -14.79 -5.42
C VAL A 357 -12.33 -15.42 -4.76
N ASN A 358 -12.69 -16.64 -5.18
CA ASN A 358 -13.91 -17.30 -4.75
C ASN A 358 -13.76 -18.83 -4.70
N PRO A 359 -13.80 -19.48 -3.52
CA PRO A 359 -13.91 -18.88 -2.18
C PRO A 359 -12.74 -17.94 -1.88
N ASN A 360 -13.01 -16.81 -1.22
CA ASN A 360 -11.97 -15.81 -0.96
C ASN A 360 -10.90 -16.32 0.00
N SER A 361 -9.65 -15.91 -0.21
CA SER A 361 -8.54 -16.12 0.72
C SER A 361 -8.08 -14.74 1.19
N PRO A 362 -7.97 -14.46 2.51
CA PRO A 362 -7.92 -15.43 3.62
C PRO A 362 -9.29 -15.75 4.25
N THR A 363 -10.39 -15.13 3.81
CA THR A 363 -11.65 -15.19 4.59
C THR A 363 -12.39 -16.54 4.51
N GLY A 364 -12.07 -17.37 3.51
CA GLY A 364 -12.71 -18.66 3.25
C GLY A 364 -14.15 -18.57 2.72
N LEU A 365 -14.65 -17.36 2.43
CA LEU A 365 -16.05 -17.18 2.09
C LEU A 365 -16.33 -17.48 0.62
N PHE A 366 -17.33 -18.34 0.41
CA PHE A 366 -17.85 -18.67 -0.91
C PHE A 366 -19.07 -17.81 -1.26
N HIS A 367 -18.99 -17.12 -2.39
CA HIS A 367 -20.08 -16.35 -2.95
C HIS A 367 -20.87 -17.18 -3.97
N HIS A 368 -21.97 -17.81 -3.51
CA HIS A 368 -22.79 -18.70 -4.33
C HIS A 368 -23.38 -18.06 -5.60
N ASP A 369 -23.67 -16.75 -5.58
CA ASP A 369 -24.32 -16.04 -6.70
C ASP A 369 -23.33 -15.27 -7.59
N LEU A 370 -22.04 -15.67 -7.62
CA LEU A 370 -21.01 -14.95 -8.35
C LEU A 370 -21.29 -14.86 -9.86
N ALA A 371 -21.91 -15.89 -10.46
CA ALA A 371 -22.29 -15.87 -11.86
C ALA A 371 -23.26 -14.71 -12.19
N ASN A 372 -24.25 -14.46 -11.32
CA ASN A 372 -25.16 -13.33 -11.49
C ASN A 372 -24.44 -11.99 -11.34
N VAL A 373 -23.51 -11.89 -10.39
CA VAL A 373 -22.65 -10.70 -10.22
C VAL A 373 -21.87 -10.42 -11.51
N VAL A 374 -21.22 -11.42 -12.08
CA VAL A 374 -20.47 -11.32 -13.35
C VAL A 374 -21.39 -10.86 -14.48
N ASP A 375 -22.56 -11.49 -14.64
CA ASP A 375 -23.53 -11.10 -15.66
C ASP A 375 -23.97 -9.64 -15.48
N ARG A 376 -24.19 -9.19 -14.25
CA ARG A 376 -24.59 -7.80 -13.96
C ARG A 376 -23.48 -6.80 -14.22
N ILE A 377 -22.22 -7.14 -13.97
CA ILE A 377 -21.06 -6.30 -14.32
C ILE A 377 -20.98 -6.14 -15.85
N LEU A 378 -21.20 -7.21 -16.60
CA LEU A 378 -21.09 -7.21 -18.06
C LEU A 378 -22.35 -6.73 -18.79
N SER A 379 -23.52 -6.74 -18.13
CA SER A 379 -24.80 -6.39 -18.76
C SER A 379 -24.85 -4.94 -19.28
N GLY A 380 -25.39 -4.75 -20.50
CA GLY A 380 -25.35 -3.46 -21.21
C GLY A 380 -26.51 -2.49 -20.93
N ASP A 381 -27.40 -2.80 -19.99
CA ASP A 381 -28.79 -2.30 -20.10
C ASP A 381 -29.03 -0.86 -19.61
N LYS A 382 -28.07 -0.17 -18.94
CA LYS A 382 -28.29 1.23 -18.46
C LYS A 382 -27.09 2.19 -18.51
N SER A 383 -25.89 1.70 -18.80
CA SER A 383 -24.69 2.46 -19.17
C SER A 383 -23.71 1.43 -19.73
N GLN A 384 -22.89 1.76 -20.73
CA GLN A 384 -21.85 0.80 -21.16
C GLN A 384 -20.93 0.53 -19.98
N SER A 385 -20.84 -0.74 -19.55
CA SER A 385 -19.85 -1.15 -18.56
C SER A 385 -18.46 -0.89 -19.15
N GLU A 386 -17.61 -0.22 -18.36
CA GLU A 386 -16.22 -0.01 -18.73
C GLU A 386 -15.41 -1.30 -18.58
N CYS A 387 -15.90 -2.25 -17.77
CA CYS A 387 -15.25 -3.52 -17.52
C CYS A 387 -15.17 -4.39 -18.78
N LYS A 388 -13.94 -4.74 -19.16
CA LYS A 388 -13.60 -5.61 -20.31
C LYS A 388 -13.07 -6.96 -19.88
N MET A 389 -12.66 -7.11 -18.63
CA MET A 389 -12.04 -8.32 -18.12
C MET A 389 -12.52 -8.59 -16.69
N ILE A 390 -12.95 -9.82 -16.44
CA ILE A 390 -13.19 -10.32 -15.09
C ILE A 390 -12.31 -11.55 -14.91
N TRP A 391 -11.47 -11.53 -13.89
CA TRP A 391 -10.66 -12.66 -13.46
C TRP A 391 -11.28 -13.28 -12.22
N VAL A 392 -11.61 -14.56 -12.28
CA VAL A 392 -12.12 -15.32 -11.13
C VAL A 392 -11.10 -16.38 -10.75
N ASP A 393 -10.54 -16.23 -9.57
CA ASP A 393 -9.67 -17.22 -8.95
C ASP A 393 -10.51 -18.23 -8.17
N GLU A 394 -10.57 -19.45 -8.71
CA GLU A 394 -11.32 -20.57 -8.15
C GLU A 394 -10.39 -21.62 -7.51
N THR A 395 -9.20 -21.23 -7.03
CA THR A 395 -8.19 -22.17 -6.48
C THR A 395 -8.76 -23.14 -5.45
N TYR A 396 -9.74 -22.71 -4.64
CA TYR A 396 -10.34 -23.53 -3.58
C TYR A 396 -11.78 -23.98 -3.86
N ILE A 397 -12.28 -23.83 -5.09
CA ILE A 397 -13.70 -24.11 -5.42
C ILE A 397 -14.10 -25.56 -5.22
N ASP A 398 -13.18 -26.51 -5.39
CA ASP A 398 -13.48 -27.95 -5.27
C ASP A 398 -13.72 -28.38 -3.80
N TYR A 399 -13.52 -27.49 -2.81
CA TYR A 399 -13.78 -27.76 -1.38
C TYR A 399 -15.17 -27.34 -0.89
N VAL A 400 -15.97 -26.64 -1.69
CA VAL A 400 -17.27 -26.06 -1.29
C VAL A 400 -18.50 -26.68 -1.94
#